data_AF-A0A061AEL4-F1
#
_entry.id   AF-A0A061AEL4-F1
#
_cell.length_a   1.000
_cell.length_b   1.000
_cell.length_c   1.000
_cell.angle_alpha   90.00
_cell.angle_beta   90.00
_cell.angle_gamma   90.00
#
_symmetry.space_group_name_H-M   'P 1'
#
loop_
_entity.id
_entity.type
_entity.pdbx_description
1 polymer ?
#
loop_
_entity_poly.entity_id
_entity_poly.type
_entity_poly.pdbx_seq_one_letter_code
_entity_poly.pdbx_strand_id
1 'polypeptide(L)'
;MDRDGGGVLFSSLSTGLAPMLSDVDQKPFTAILYGNGPGFKVINGLRENVSTLDYQGTNYQAQSAVPLRMETHGGEDVAVFAKGPMAHLLHGVHEQNYIPHVMAYAACIGQNRDHCMSSGGASSLSPALPSLAALLTLTRLLC
;
A
#
# COMPACT_ATOMS: atom_id res chain seq x y z
N MET A 1 -5.90 -18.44 3.85
CA MET A 1 -7.03 -19.38 3.75
C MET A 1 -7.85 -19.22 5.02
N ASP A 2 -9.10 -18.78 4.99
CA ASP A 2 -9.95 -18.51 3.84
C ASP A 2 -11.25 -17.81 4.29
N ARG A 3 -11.94 -17.22 3.31
CA ARG A 3 -13.38 -16.96 3.27
C ARG A 3 -13.94 -15.96 4.27
N ASP A 4 -14.06 -14.71 3.82
CA ASP A 4 -15.35 -14.03 3.78
C ASP A 4 -15.27 -12.81 2.85
N GLY A 5 -15.87 -12.96 1.67
CA GLY A 5 -16.76 -11.95 1.09
C GLY A 5 -16.32 -10.49 0.99
N GLY A 6 -15.03 -10.17 0.92
CA GLY A 6 -14.58 -8.85 0.46
C GLY A 6 -14.83 -8.75 -1.03
N GLY A 7 -16.08 -8.54 -1.43
CA GLY A 7 -16.44 -8.20 -2.80
C GLY A 7 -15.46 -7.11 -3.25
N VAL A 8 -14.73 -7.39 -4.33
CA VAL A 8 -13.99 -6.34 -5.02
C VAL A 8 -15.05 -5.34 -5.41
N LEU A 9 -15.17 -4.25 -4.63
CA LEU A 9 -15.86 -3.06 -5.07
C LEU A 9 -15.03 -2.61 -6.27
N PHE A 10 -15.38 -3.14 -7.45
CA PHE A 10 -15.18 -2.41 -8.68
C PHE A 10 -16.05 -1.17 -8.53
N SER A 11 -15.53 -0.19 -7.79
CA SER A 11 -15.92 1.18 -7.98
C SER A 11 -15.60 1.46 -9.43
N SER A 12 -16.59 1.33 -10.30
CA SER A 12 -16.57 1.90 -11.63
C SER A 12 -16.57 3.42 -11.49
N LEU A 13 -15.59 3.97 -10.77
CA LEU A 13 -15.34 5.40 -10.64
C LEU A 13 -14.62 5.86 -11.92
N SER A 14 -15.22 5.52 -13.05
CA SER A 14 -14.76 5.90 -14.38
C SER A 14 -15.24 7.32 -14.61
N THR A 15 -14.59 8.32 -13.97
CA THR A 15 -14.64 9.75 -14.36
C THR A 15 -16.03 10.28 -14.76
N GLY A 16 -17.09 9.70 -14.19
CA GLY A 16 -18.42 9.79 -14.75
C GLY A 16 -19.11 11.05 -14.26
N LEU A 17 -20.18 11.42 -14.95
CA LEU A 17 -21.09 12.45 -14.44
C LEU A 17 -21.72 11.96 -13.13
N ALA A 18 -21.82 12.86 -12.16
CA ALA A 18 -22.63 12.65 -10.99
C ALA A 18 -24.10 12.41 -11.40
N PRO A 19 -24.87 11.58 -10.67
CA PRO A 19 -26.24 11.24 -11.02
C PRO A 19 -27.23 12.41 -10.84
N MET A 20 -26.76 13.57 -10.40
CA MET A 20 -27.55 14.77 -10.11
C MET A 20 -26.91 16.01 -10.72
N LEU A 21 -27.72 17.05 -10.91
CA LEU A 21 -27.27 18.38 -11.30
C LEU A 21 -26.91 19.19 -10.04
N SER A 22 -26.07 20.21 -10.20
CA SER A 22 -25.91 21.21 -9.14
C SER A 22 -27.24 21.91 -8.88
N ASP A 23 -27.60 22.04 -7.61
CA ASP A 23 -28.76 22.78 -7.14
C ASP A 23 -28.64 24.30 -7.37
N VAL A 24 -27.42 24.83 -7.45
CA VAL A 24 -27.15 26.27 -7.64
C VAL A 24 -27.21 26.68 -9.13
N ASP A 25 -26.45 26.01 -10.00
CA ASP A 25 -26.31 26.42 -11.41
C ASP A 25 -27.02 25.49 -12.41
N GLN A 26 -27.66 24.43 -11.93
CA GLN A 26 -28.39 23.43 -12.72
C GLN A 26 -27.54 22.78 -13.82
N LYS A 27 -26.20 22.75 -13.67
CA LYS A 27 -25.29 22.08 -14.60
C LYS A 27 -24.74 20.77 -14.01
N PRO A 28 -24.47 19.78 -14.88
CA PRO A 28 -23.85 18.52 -14.47
C PRO A 28 -22.39 18.74 -14.04
N PHE A 29 -21.88 17.83 -13.22
CA PHE A 29 -20.51 17.82 -12.72
C PHE A 29 -19.99 16.39 -12.65
N THR A 30 -18.67 16.21 -12.67
CA THR A 30 -18.05 14.88 -12.56
C THR A 30 -17.98 14.41 -11.11
N ALA A 31 -17.97 13.09 -10.93
CA ALA A 31 -17.78 12.47 -9.62
C ALA A 31 -16.39 12.79 -9.00
N ILE A 32 -15.38 13.04 -9.83
CA ILE A 32 -14.05 13.47 -9.43
C ILE A 32 -13.84 14.93 -9.78
N LEU A 33 -13.30 15.69 -8.82
CA LEU A 33 -12.96 17.10 -8.91
C LEU A 33 -11.61 17.31 -8.24
N TYR A 34 -10.95 18.44 -8.54
CA TYR A 34 -9.70 18.83 -7.90
C TYR A 34 -9.88 20.11 -7.09
N GLY A 35 -9.08 20.29 -6.03
CA GLY A 35 -9.08 21.55 -5.27
C GLY A 35 -8.55 22.72 -6.10
N ASN A 36 -7.52 22.48 -6.92
CA ASN A 36 -6.90 23.46 -7.80
C ASN A 36 -6.39 22.81 -9.09
N GLY A 37 -5.86 23.61 -10.01
CA GLY A 37 -5.24 23.11 -11.24
C GLY A 37 -5.84 23.70 -12.51
N PRO A 38 -5.46 23.17 -13.68
CA PRO A 38 -5.78 23.76 -14.99
C PRO A 38 -7.21 23.51 -15.47
N GLY A 39 -7.96 22.64 -14.78
CA GLY A 39 -9.36 22.35 -15.08
C GLY A 39 -10.36 23.47 -14.72
N PHE A 40 -9.93 24.55 -14.07
CA PHE A 40 -10.77 25.70 -13.81
C PHE A 40 -11.11 26.41 -15.14
N LYS A 41 -12.39 26.46 -15.48
CA LYS A 41 -12.87 27.11 -16.71
C LYS A 41 -14.16 27.88 -16.49
N VAL A 42 -14.18 29.12 -16.97
CA VAL A 42 -15.33 30.02 -16.95
C VAL A 42 -15.65 30.44 -18.38
N ILE A 43 -16.85 30.12 -18.83
CA ILE A 43 -17.37 30.47 -20.16
C ILE A 43 -18.52 31.47 -19.96
N ASN A 44 -18.36 32.68 -20.50
CA ASN A 44 -19.34 33.77 -20.37
C ASN A 44 -19.70 34.09 -18.91
N GLY A 45 -18.72 34.06 -18.01
CA GLY A 45 -18.92 34.33 -16.57
C GLY A 45 -19.57 33.19 -15.78
N LEU A 46 -19.83 32.04 -16.41
CA LEU A 46 -20.44 30.87 -15.78
C LEU A 46 -19.51 29.65 -15.83
N ARG A 47 -19.77 28.67 -14.95
CA ARG A 47 -19.10 27.37 -14.98
C ARG A 47 -19.38 26.65 -16.31
N GLU A 48 -18.35 26.04 -16.88
CA GLU A 48 -18.46 25.23 -18.10
C GLU A 48 -19.40 24.02 -17.88
N ASN A 49 -20.25 23.73 -18.87
CA ASN A 49 -21.14 22.57 -18.84
C ASN A 49 -20.35 21.31 -19.23
N VAL A 50 -20.15 20.39 -18.29
CA VAL A 50 -19.36 19.18 -18.54
C VAL A 50 -19.99 18.26 -19.59
N SER A 51 -21.32 18.23 -19.73
CA SER A 51 -21.99 17.37 -20.72
C SER A 51 -21.73 17.79 -22.17
N THR A 52 -21.21 18.99 -22.42
CA THR A 52 -20.82 19.42 -23.77
C THR A 52 -19.38 19.05 -24.11
N LEU A 53 -18.64 18.44 -23.17
CA LEU A 53 -17.26 18.02 -23.32
C LEU A 53 -17.18 16.49 -23.45
N ASP A 54 -16.10 16.03 -24.08
CA ASP A 54 -15.69 14.62 -23.99
C ASP A 54 -15.01 14.37 -22.63
N TYR A 55 -15.81 14.20 -21.58
CA TYR A 55 -15.33 13.95 -20.22
C TYR A 55 -14.81 12.52 -20.00
N GLN A 56 -15.02 11.61 -20.97
CA GLN A 56 -14.46 10.26 -20.97
C GLN A 56 -13.12 10.19 -21.71
N GLY A 57 -12.75 11.25 -22.41
CA GLY A 57 -11.46 11.37 -23.08
C GLY A 57 -10.31 11.38 -22.06
N THR A 58 -9.20 10.74 -22.42
CA THR A 58 -8.00 10.64 -21.57
C THR A 58 -7.34 11.98 -21.25
N ASN A 59 -7.62 13.01 -22.06
CA ASN A 59 -7.09 14.37 -21.89
C ASN A 59 -8.08 15.32 -21.19
N TYR A 60 -9.21 14.82 -20.70
CA TYR A 60 -10.16 15.63 -19.94
C TYR A 60 -9.53 16.11 -18.64
N GLN A 61 -9.60 17.42 -18.39
CA GLN A 61 -9.15 18.03 -17.15
C GLN A 61 -10.37 18.26 -16.26
N ALA A 62 -10.49 17.48 -15.19
CA ALA A 62 -11.59 17.62 -14.25
C ALA A 62 -11.61 19.01 -13.61
N GLN A 63 -12.83 19.51 -13.35
CA GLN A 63 -13.02 20.86 -12.84
C GLN A 63 -12.30 21.06 -11.50
N SER A 64 -11.72 22.25 -11.32
CA SER A 64 -11.06 22.66 -10.10
C SER A 64 -11.63 23.96 -9.54
N ALA A 65 -11.44 24.21 -8.24
CA ALA A 65 -11.94 25.43 -7.60
C ALA A 65 -10.99 26.64 -7.76
N VAL A 66 -9.67 26.41 -7.73
CA VAL A 66 -8.65 27.45 -7.87
C VAL A 66 -7.87 27.28 -9.19
N PRO A 67 -7.80 28.31 -10.05
CA PRO A 67 -7.09 28.21 -11.33
C PRO A 67 -5.57 28.18 -11.14
N LEU A 68 -4.93 27.13 -11.65
CA LEU A 68 -3.47 27.02 -11.73
C LEU A 68 -3.06 26.37 -13.05
N ARG A 69 -1.80 26.53 -13.48
CA ARG A 69 -1.29 25.83 -14.68
C ARG A 69 -1.08 24.33 -14.46
N MET A 70 -0.85 23.94 -13.22
CA MET A 70 -0.68 22.57 -12.76
C MET A 70 -1.36 22.43 -11.40
N GLU A 71 -1.86 21.24 -11.11
CA GLU A 71 -2.39 20.92 -9.80
C GLU A 71 -1.24 20.80 -8.78
N THR A 72 -1.52 21.11 -7.51
CA THR A 72 -0.58 20.98 -6.40
C THR A 72 -0.88 19.74 -5.58
N HIS A 73 0.15 19.04 -5.11
CA HIS A 73 -0.03 17.85 -4.27
C HIS A 73 -0.92 18.10 -3.04
N GLY A 74 -1.71 17.07 -2.71
CA GLY A 74 -2.43 16.98 -1.44
C GLY A 74 -1.49 16.86 -0.24
N GLY A 75 -1.98 17.32 0.92
CA GLY A 75 -1.27 17.30 2.19
C GLY A 75 -1.93 16.39 3.23
N GLU A 76 -2.83 15.53 2.80
CA GLU A 76 -3.50 14.54 3.64
C GLU A 76 -2.59 13.36 4.01
N ASP A 77 -2.91 12.69 5.12
CA ASP A 77 -2.23 11.46 5.51
C ASP A 77 -2.45 10.36 4.45
N VAL A 78 -1.37 9.69 4.05
CA VAL A 78 -1.41 8.60 3.06
C VAL A 78 -1.35 7.22 3.71
N ALA A 79 -2.07 6.26 3.14
CA ALA A 79 -2.09 4.89 3.64
C ALA A 79 -0.77 4.15 3.37
N VAL A 80 -0.32 3.37 4.34
CA VAL A 80 0.80 2.43 4.20
C VAL A 80 0.28 1.00 4.34
N PHE A 81 0.53 0.16 3.35
CA PHE A 81 0.14 -1.26 3.36
C PHE A 81 1.39 -2.13 3.54
N ALA A 82 1.32 -3.09 4.46
CA ALA A 82 2.45 -3.95 4.78
C ALA A 82 2.06 -5.43 4.87
N LYS A 83 2.95 -6.31 4.41
CA LYS A 83 2.83 -7.77 4.53
C LYS A 83 4.22 -8.39 4.62
N GLY A 84 4.37 -9.39 5.48
CA GLY A 84 5.64 -10.11 5.67
C GLY A 84 6.18 -10.01 7.09
N PRO A 85 7.46 -10.38 7.32
CA PRO A 85 8.11 -10.27 8.62
C PRO A 85 7.96 -8.86 9.20
N MET A 86 7.56 -8.79 10.47
CA MET A 86 7.37 -7.52 11.18
C MET A 86 6.35 -6.54 10.56
N ALA A 87 5.49 -6.97 9.64
CA ALA A 87 4.46 -6.10 9.04
C ALA A 87 3.49 -5.51 10.08
N HIS A 88 3.31 -6.18 11.22
CA HIS A 88 2.49 -5.70 12.33
C HIS A 88 3.03 -4.42 12.99
N LEU A 89 4.26 -3.98 12.68
CA LEU A 89 4.81 -2.71 13.15
C LEU A 89 4.21 -1.50 12.43
N LEU A 90 3.62 -1.67 11.24
CA LEU A 90 2.98 -0.59 10.50
C LEU A 90 1.47 -0.59 10.82
N HIS A 91 1.09 0.11 11.90
CA HIS A 91 -0.29 0.19 12.38
C HIS A 91 -0.61 1.57 12.99
N GLY A 92 -1.85 2.05 12.86
CA GLY A 92 -2.21 3.39 13.36
C GLY A 92 -1.63 4.51 12.52
N VAL A 93 -1.29 5.64 13.15
CA VAL A 93 -0.77 6.84 12.48
C VAL A 93 0.69 7.04 12.85
N HIS A 94 1.53 7.23 11.83
CA HIS A 94 2.97 7.42 11.98
C HIS A 94 3.47 8.53 11.05
N GLU A 95 4.58 9.14 11.45
CA GLU A 95 5.35 10.04 10.60
C GLU A 95 5.95 9.29 9.39
N GLN A 96 6.06 9.93 8.22
CA GLN A 96 6.58 9.27 7.01
C GLN A 96 8.02 8.74 7.19
N ASN A 97 8.83 9.40 8.04
CA ASN A 97 10.18 8.96 8.36
C ASN A 97 10.23 7.65 9.18
N TYR A 98 9.12 7.19 9.73
CA TYR A 98 9.01 5.91 10.44
C TYR A 98 9.20 4.70 9.52
N ILE A 99 8.73 4.81 8.26
CA ILE A 99 8.76 3.72 7.27
C ILE A 99 10.18 3.13 7.11
N PRO A 100 11.24 3.92 6.80
CA PRO A 100 12.58 3.36 6.67
C PRO A 100 13.13 2.77 7.97
N HIS A 101 12.73 3.27 9.14
CA HIS A 101 13.14 2.67 10.42
C HIS A 101 12.54 1.27 10.60
N VAL A 102 11.26 1.08 10.29
CA VAL A 102 10.61 -0.23 10.35
C VAL A 102 11.21 -1.20 9.33
N MET A 103 11.47 -0.73 8.10
CA MET A 103 12.11 -1.55 7.07
C MET A 103 13.51 -2.00 7.49
N ALA A 104 14.31 -1.09 8.04
CA ALA A 104 15.66 -1.40 8.53
C ALA A 104 15.61 -2.37 9.72
N TYR A 105 14.68 -2.16 10.66
CA TYR A 105 14.42 -3.08 11.76
C TYR A 105 14.10 -4.47 11.21
N ALA A 106 13.03 -4.63 10.43
CA ALA A 106 12.60 -5.91 9.88
C ALA A 106 13.68 -6.65 9.07
N ALA A 107 14.57 -5.91 8.39
CA ALA A 107 15.66 -6.46 7.57
C ALA A 107 16.98 -6.69 8.35
N CYS A 108 17.03 -6.40 9.65
CA CYS A 108 18.24 -6.50 10.47
C CYS A 108 19.39 -5.60 9.96
N ILE A 109 19.07 -4.42 9.44
CA ILE A 109 20.01 -3.43 8.92
C ILE A 109 20.12 -2.26 9.91
N GLY A 110 21.32 -1.73 10.12
CA GLY A 110 21.55 -0.59 11.01
C GLY A 110 21.74 -0.98 12.47
N GLN A 111 21.32 -0.11 13.40
CA GLN A 111 21.69 -0.16 14.81
C GLN A 111 20.81 -1.11 15.65
N ASN A 112 19.55 -1.35 15.26
CA ASN A 112 18.56 -2.10 16.07
C ASN A 112 18.49 -3.59 15.70
N ARG A 113 19.63 -4.31 15.73
CA ARG A 113 19.72 -5.71 15.25
C ARG A 113 19.43 -6.77 16.31
N ASP A 114 19.25 -6.39 17.57
CA ASP A 114 19.14 -7.33 18.68
C ASP A 114 17.96 -8.30 18.52
N HIS A 115 16.84 -7.82 17.98
CA HIS A 115 15.65 -8.64 17.71
C HIS A 115 15.88 -9.74 16.65
N CYS A 116 16.93 -9.62 15.86
CA CYS A 116 17.33 -10.61 14.86
C CYS A 116 18.22 -11.72 15.43
N MET A 117 18.76 -11.52 16.64
CA MET A 117 19.70 -12.46 17.27
C MET A 117 18.99 -13.58 18.04
N SER A 118 17.66 -13.55 18.14
CA SER A 118 16.86 -14.59 18.83
C SER A 118 16.55 -15.84 17.99
N SER A 119 17.23 -16.05 16.86
CA SER A 119 17.22 -17.30 16.10
C SER A 119 18.53 -18.07 16.24
N GLY A 120 18.98 -18.28 17.47
CA GLY A 120 19.87 -19.38 17.86
C GLY A 120 19.16 -20.75 17.91
N GLY A 121 17.99 -20.88 17.26
CA GLY A 121 17.27 -22.14 17.07
C GLY A 121 17.73 -22.88 15.83
N ALA A 122 19.03 -22.91 15.53
CA ALA A 122 19.56 -24.09 14.87
C ALA A 122 19.44 -25.19 15.91
N SER A 123 18.43 -26.05 15.80
CA SER A 123 18.47 -27.35 16.46
C SER A 123 19.74 -28.04 15.98
N SER A 124 20.85 -27.81 16.69
CA SER A 124 22.07 -28.57 16.54
C SER A 124 21.68 -29.97 17.00
N LEU A 125 21.23 -30.79 16.05
CA LEU A 125 21.20 -32.24 16.19
C LEU A 125 22.65 -32.62 16.44
N SER A 126 23.04 -32.69 17.72
CA SER A 126 24.28 -33.34 18.10
C SER A 126 24.17 -34.77 17.56
N PRO A 127 25.07 -35.21 16.67
CA PRO A 127 25.12 -36.61 16.31
C PRO A 127 25.58 -37.34 17.57
N ALA A 128 24.63 -37.93 18.30
CA ALA A 128 24.96 -38.88 19.35
C ALA A 128 25.58 -40.09 18.63
N LEU A 129 26.91 -40.15 18.59
CA LEU A 129 27.65 -41.35 18.19
C LEU A 129 27.26 -42.47 19.15
N PRO A 130 26.57 -43.55 18.70
CA PRO A 130 26.37 -44.70 19.56
C PRO A 130 27.71 -45.43 19.65
N SER A 131 28.35 -45.32 20.82
CA SER A 131 29.59 -46.00 21.20
C SER A 131 29.48 -47.54 21.26
N LEU A 132 28.40 -48.15 20.77
CA LEU A 132 28.18 -49.59 20.81
C LEU A 132 28.77 -50.37 19.63
N ALA A 133 29.22 -49.74 18.54
CA ALA A 133 29.78 -50.46 17.40
C ALA A 133 31.22 -50.99 17.63
N ALA A 134 31.94 -50.50 18.65
CA ALA A 134 33.31 -50.91 18.91
C ALA A 134 33.44 -52.26 19.65
N LEU A 135 32.36 -52.80 20.24
CA LEU A 135 32.43 -54.05 21.01
C LEU A 135 32.14 -55.31 20.18
N LEU A 136 31.58 -55.16 18.97
CA LEU A 136 31.23 -56.29 18.09
C LEU A 136 32.34 -56.67 17.10
N THR A 137 33.39 -55.86 16.97
CA THR A 137 34.56 -56.19 16.13
C THR A 137 35.66 -56.92 16.90
N LEU A 138 35.69 -56.83 18.24
CA LEU A 138 36.69 -57.54 19.05
C LEU A 138 36.34 -59.03 19.26
N THR A 139 35.06 -59.39 19.22
CA THR A 139 34.61 -60.80 19.35
C THR A 139 34.72 -61.60 18.05
N ARG A 140 35.06 -60.97 16.92
CA ARG A 140 35.42 -61.67 15.67
C ARG A 140 36.93 -61.77 15.43
N LEU A 141 37.77 -61.28 16.34
CA LEU A 141 39.22 -61.42 16.27
C LEU A 141 39.79 -62.45 17.29
N LEU A 142 38.96 -62.97 18.19
CA LEU A 142 39.27 -64.12 19.06
C LEU A 142 38.30 -65.28 18.76
N CYS A 143 38.38 -65.79 17.53
CA CYS A 143 38.05 -67.16 17.12
C CYS A 143 38.69 -67.39 15.75
#